data_AF-A0A146EX65-F1
#
_entry.id   AF-A0A146EX65-F1
#
_cell.length_a   1.000
_cell.length_b   1.000
_cell.length_c   1.000
_cell.angle_alpha   90.00
_cell.angle_beta   90.00
_cell.angle_gamma   90.00
#
_symmetry.space_group_name_H-M   'P 1'
#
loop_
_entity.id
_entity.type
_entity.pdbx_description
1 polymer ?
#
loop_
_entity_poly.entity_id
_entity_poly.type
_entity_poly.pdbx_seq_one_letter_code
_entity_poly.pdbx_strand_id
1 'polypeptide(L)'
;MQIFGFLRSNREVALDVSTAAHARQLCLSSARRVAALLRVHRDKWGIDRMAPSTIQWCSIGMFTLMEALDSTDNRNAFVELCIIARAFSRRFPLAKGILRMIQLSATQTEVALPEETGALFTDFETLGWKQRDAEEFSSFYPHFSSVVQQGPARQGDVDMDQFLAKWDGLSLSQTNQDSAASESDSKRGSSAD
;
A
#
# COMPACT_ATOMS: atom_id res chain seq x y z
N MET A 1 8.42 -4.56 0.99
CA MET A 1 7.88 -5.91 1.30
C MET A 1 6.79 -6.27 0.27
N GLN A 2 7.16 -6.62 -0.97
CA GLN A 2 6.20 -6.87 -2.08
C GLN A 2 5.43 -8.21 -1.97
N ILE A 3 5.30 -8.79 -0.78
CA ILE A 3 4.83 -10.19 -0.60
C ILE A 3 3.39 -10.36 -1.10
N PHE A 4 2.51 -9.39 -0.88
CA PHE A 4 1.09 -9.54 -1.22
C PHE A 4 0.83 -9.52 -2.74
N GLY A 5 1.62 -8.76 -3.51
CA GLY A 5 1.52 -8.74 -4.98
C GLY A 5 2.10 -9.99 -5.63
N PHE A 6 3.21 -10.51 -5.08
CA PHE A 6 3.92 -11.66 -5.63
C PHE A 6 3.10 -12.97 -5.55
N LEU A 7 2.28 -13.13 -4.50
CA LEU A 7 1.44 -14.32 -4.37
C LEU A 7 0.27 -14.33 -5.36
N ARG A 8 -0.18 -13.16 -5.83
CA ARG A 8 -1.29 -13.06 -6.79
C ARG A 8 -0.85 -13.19 -8.25
N SER A 9 0.42 -12.87 -8.56
CA SER A 9 0.94 -12.91 -9.94
C SER A 9 1.35 -14.30 -10.42
N ASN A 10 1.41 -15.30 -9.55
CA ASN A 10 1.80 -16.66 -9.94
C ASN A 10 0.61 -17.44 -10.53
N ARG A 11 0.00 -16.86 -11.57
CA ARG A 11 -1.19 -17.37 -12.28
C ARG A 11 -0.85 -18.51 -13.25
N GLU A 12 0.42 -18.91 -13.32
CA GLU A 12 0.92 -19.93 -14.24
C GLU A 12 0.63 -21.36 -13.77
N VAL A 13 0.32 -21.56 -12.49
CA VAL A 13 -0.15 -22.86 -11.99
C VAL A 13 -1.67 -22.86 -12.04
N ALA A 14 -2.23 -23.55 -13.03
CA ALA A 14 -3.66 -23.86 -13.08
C ALA A 14 -4.03 -24.80 -11.91
N LEU A 15 -4.26 -24.22 -10.74
CA LEU A 15 -4.79 -24.94 -9.59
C LEU A 15 -6.20 -25.43 -9.91
N ASP A 16 -6.51 -26.64 -9.46
CA ASP A 16 -7.89 -27.13 -9.45
C ASP A 16 -8.79 -26.14 -8.70
N VAL A 17 -10.01 -25.94 -9.21
CA VAL A 17 -11.01 -25.02 -8.66
C VAL A 17 -11.30 -25.31 -7.19
N SER A 18 -11.34 -26.59 -6.79
CA SER A 18 -11.61 -26.99 -5.41
C SER A 18 -10.44 -26.61 -4.47
N THR A 19 -9.21 -26.80 -4.92
CA THR A 19 -7.98 -26.43 -4.22
C THR A 19 -7.88 -24.92 -4.06
N ALA A 20 -8.17 -24.17 -5.12
CA ALA A 20 -8.17 -22.70 -5.11
C ALA A 20 -9.24 -22.15 -4.14
N ALA A 21 -10.45 -22.72 -4.15
CA ALA A 21 -11.52 -22.35 -3.23
C ALA A 21 -11.15 -22.67 -1.77
N HIS A 22 -10.56 -23.83 -1.51
CA HIS A 22 -10.10 -24.21 -0.18
C HIS A 22 -9.00 -23.27 0.34
N ALA A 23 -8.00 -22.96 -0.50
CA ALA A 23 -6.93 -22.02 -0.15
C ALA A 23 -7.49 -20.62 0.17
N ARG A 24 -8.42 -20.11 -0.65
CA ARG A 24 -9.11 -18.84 -0.39
C ARG A 24 -9.82 -18.84 0.96
N GLN A 25 -10.57 -19.90 1.27
CA GLN A 25 -11.28 -20.03 2.53
C GLN A 25 -10.32 -20.09 3.73
N LEU A 26 -9.18 -20.77 3.57
CA LEU A 26 -8.13 -20.82 4.59
C LEU A 26 -7.51 -19.43 4.83
N CYS A 27 -7.22 -18.67 3.77
CA CYS A 27 -6.74 -17.30 3.87
C CYS A 27 -7.73 -16.40 4.62
N LEU A 28 -9.02 -16.44 4.25
CA LEU A 28 -10.07 -15.66 4.91
C LEU A 28 -10.25 -16.07 6.39
N SER A 29 -10.23 -17.37 6.69
CA SER A 29 -10.28 -17.88 8.07
C SER A 29 -9.07 -17.40 8.89
N SER A 30 -7.89 -17.46 8.30
CA SER A 30 -6.64 -17.01 8.94
C SER A 30 -6.65 -15.50 9.20
N ALA A 31 -7.11 -14.69 8.24
CA ALA A 31 -7.24 -13.25 8.41
C ALA A 31 -8.21 -12.87 9.54
N ARG A 32 -9.36 -13.53 9.62
CA ARG A 32 -10.30 -13.37 10.76
C ARG A 32 -9.65 -13.72 12.10
N ARG A 33 -8.86 -14.79 12.13
CA ARG A 33 -8.17 -15.24 13.35
C ARG A 33 -7.06 -14.28 13.76
N VAL A 34 -6.35 -13.67 12.82
CA VAL A 34 -5.42 -12.56 13.10
C VAL A 34 -6.18 -11.41 13.77
N ALA A 35 -7.30 -10.96 13.20
CA ALA A 35 -8.10 -9.90 13.80
C ALA A 35 -8.54 -10.24 15.24
N ALA A 36 -8.98 -11.47 15.48
CA ALA A 36 -9.37 -11.93 16.81
C ALA A 36 -8.20 -11.90 17.82
N LEU A 37 -7.01 -12.35 17.42
CA LEU A 37 -5.82 -12.32 18.28
C LEU A 37 -5.39 -10.89 18.62
N LEU A 38 -5.42 -9.99 17.63
CA LEU A 38 -5.07 -8.60 17.87
C LEU A 38 -6.09 -7.88 18.75
N ARG A 39 -7.38 -8.19 18.58
CA ARG A 39 -8.42 -7.71 19.49
C ARG A 39 -8.17 -8.15 20.93
N VAL A 40 -7.91 -9.44 21.15
CA VAL A 40 -7.57 -9.96 22.50
C VAL A 40 -6.36 -9.24 23.07
N HIS A 41 -5.34 -8.96 22.25
CA HIS A 41 -4.19 -8.22 22.71
C HIS A 41 -4.55 -6.78 23.10
N ARG A 42 -5.31 -6.08 22.26
CA ARG A 42 -5.77 -4.71 22.53
C ARG A 42 -6.58 -4.66 23.82
N ASP A 43 -7.50 -5.59 24.00
CA ASP A 43 -8.42 -5.61 25.15
C ASP A 43 -7.69 -5.92 26.47
N LYS A 44 -6.61 -6.73 26.44
CA LYS A 44 -5.84 -7.10 27.64
C LYS A 44 -4.69 -6.15 27.98
N TRP A 45 -4.01 -5.60 26.97
CA TRP A 45 -2.75 -4.87 27.17
C TRP A 45 -2.75 -3.47 26.56
N GLY A 46 -3.84 -3.08 25.89
CA GLY A 46 -3.91 -1.85 25.13
C GLY A 46 -3.17 -1.92 23.79
N ILE A 47 -3.40 -0.92 22.95
CA ILE A 47 -2.79 -0.83 21.63
C ILE A 47 -1.33 -0.38 21.69
N ASP A 48 -0.97 0.41 22.71
CA ASP A 48 0.36 1.02 22.84
C ASP A 48 1.49 0.01 23.12
N ARG A 49 1.12 -1.21 23.54
CA ARG A 49 2.06 -2.30 23.82
C ARG A 49 2.27 -3.25 22.63
N MET A 50 1.54 -3.07 21.53
CA MET A 50 1.75 -3.88 20.34
C MET A 50 3.06 -3.48 19.63
N ALA A 51 3.81 -4.48 19.17
CA ALA A 51 5.03 -4.23 18.41
C ALA A 51 4.71 -3.57 17.05
N PRO A 52 5.53 -2.64 16.53
CA PRO A 52 5.30 -2.00 15.24
C PRO A 52 5.16 -3.00 14.07
N SER A 53 5.86 -4.13 14.14
CA SER A 53 5.77 -5.22 13.14
C SER A 53 4.37 -5.81 13.00
N THR A 54 3.50 -5.63 14.00
CA THR A 54 2.09 -6.05 13.97
C THR A 54 1.33 -5.49 12.77
N ILE A 55 1.71 -4.29 12.31
CA ILE A 55 1.04 -3.63 11.19
C ILE A 55 1.09 -4.45 9.89
N GLN A 56 2.12 -5.28 9.70
CA GLN A 56 2.22 -6.17 8.54
C GLN A 56 1.09 -7.19 8.53
N TRP A 57 0.76 -7.77 9.68
CA TRP A 57 -0.35 -8.71 9.82
C TRP A 57 -1.70 -8.03 9.63
N CYS A 58 -1.85 -6.79 10.11
CA CYS A 58 -3.03 -5.99 9.80
C CYS A 58 -3.19 -5.76 8.31
N SER A 59 -2.11 -5.38 7.61
CA SER A 59 -2.12 -5.15 6.16
C SER A 59 -2.57 -6.40 5.40
N ILE A 60 -1.90 -7.54 5.65
CA ILE A 60 -2.21 -8.83 5.01
C ILE A 60 -3.68 -9.21 5.27
N GLY A 61 -4.15 -9.06 6.51
CA GLY A 61 -5.51 -9.37 6.88
C GLY A 61 -6.53 -8.47 6.17
N MET A 62 -6.29 -7.16 6.13
CA MET A 62 -7.19 -6.21 5.46
C MET A 62 -7.29 -6.48 3.96
N PHE A 63 -6.17 -6.66 3.25
CA PHE A 63 -6.20 -6.98 1.82
C PHE A 63 -6.90 -8.31 1.52
N THR A 64 -6.67 -9.33 2.36
CA THR A 64 -7.33 -10.63 2.21
C THR A 64 -8.84 -10.53 2.39
N LEU A 65 -9.29 -9.79 3.40
CA LEU A 65 -10.72 -9.67 3.74
C LEU A 65 -11.49 -8.73 2.81
N MET A 66 -10.83 -7.72 2.25
CA MET A 66 -11.43 -6.76 1.30
C MET A 66 -12.03 -7.44 0.06
N GLU A 67 -11.54 -8.63 -0.31
CA GLU A 67 -12.07 -9.41 -1.43
C GLU A 67 -13.37 -10.18 -1.11
N ALA A 68 -13.86 -10.16 0.13
CA ALA A 68 -15.00 -10.95 0.57
C ALA A 68 -15.76 -10.29 1.76
N LEU A 69 -16.09 -9.00 1.63
CA LEU A 69 -16.79 -8.20 2.67
C LEU A 69 -18.31 -8.45 2.75
N ASP A 70 -18.85 -9.25 1.84
CA ASP A 70 -20.22 -9.76 1.82
C ASP A 70 -20.56 -10.58 3.08
N SER A 71 -19.58 -11.32 3.61
CA SER A 71 -19.73 -12.02 4.88
C SER A 71 -19.61 -11.06 6.07
N THR A 72 -20.58 -11.11 6.98
CA THR A 72 -20.56 -10.35 8.24
C THR A 72 -19.32 -10.64 9.09
N ASP A 73 -18.83 -11.88 9.12
CA ASP A 73 -17.62 -12.22 9.86
C ASP A 73 -16.38 -11.54 9.28
N ASN A 74 -16.27 -11.52 7.95
CA ASN A 74 -15.15 -10.89 7.26
C ASN A 74 -15.20 -9.37 7.43
N ARG A 75 -16.39 -8.78 7.32
CA ARG A 75 -16.62 -7.36 7.56
C ARG A 75 -16.22 -6.95 8.98
N ASN A 76 -16.67 -7.67 9.99
CA ASN A 76 -16.33 -7.39 11.39
C ASN A 76 -14.82 -7.49 11.65
N ALA A 77 -14.16 -8.51 11.08
CA ALA A 77 -12.73 -8.66 11.18
C ALA A 77 -11.98 -7.52 10.46
N PHE A 78 -12.43 -7.12 9.27
CA PHE A 78 -11.85 -6.02 8.51
C PHE A 78 -11.96 -4.69 9.28
N VAL A 79 -13.13 -4.37 9.82
CA VAL A 79 -13.36 -3.18 10.65
C VAL A 79 -12.42 -3.15 11.85
N GLU A 80 -12.28 -4.26 12.57
CA GLU A 80 -11.38 -4.38 13.72
C GLU A 80 -9.91 -4.12 13.33
N LEU A 81 -9.45 -4.65 12.19
CA LEU A 81 -8.11 -4.38 11.68
C LEU A 81 -7.92 -2.92 11.26
N CYS A 82 -8.93 -2.27 10.67
CA CYS A 82 -8.89 -0.85 10.35
C CYS A 82 -8.75 0.02 11.60
N ILE A 83 -9.50 -0.29 12.67
CA ILE A 83 -9.40 0.41 13.96
C ILE A 83 -7.98 0.32 14.51
N ILE A 84 -7.38 -0.88 14.50
CA ILE A 84 -6.02 -1.10 14.98
C ILE A 84 -5.01 -0.34 14.12
N ALA A 85 -5.11 -0.45 12.80
CA ALA A 85 -4.24 0.28 11.87
C ALA A 85 -4.36 1.80 12.04
N ARG A 86 -5.56 2.33 12.33
CA ARG A 86 -5.81 3.76 12.58
C ARG A 86 -5.17 4.27 13.86
N ALA A 87 -5.18 3.46 14.91
CA ALA A 87 -4.46 3.79 16.12
C ALA A 87 -2.94 3.77 15.87
N PHE A 88 -2.44 2.77 15.14
CA PHE A 88 -1.04 2.69 14.74
C PHE A 88 -0.61 3.88 13.86
N SER A 89 -1.47 4.36 12.96
CA SER A 89 -1.14 5.46 12.05
C SER A 89 -0.89 6.80 12.74
N ARG A 90 -1.27 6.93 14.03
CA ARG A 90 -0.94 8.09 14.86
C ARG A 90 0.53 8.13 15.25
N ARG A 91 1.20 6.97 15.25
CA ARG A 91 2.57 6.79 15.77
C ARG A 91 3.55 6.31 14.70
N PHE A 92 3.06 5.57 13.70
CA PHE A 92 3.89 4.90 12.71
C PHE A 92 3.53 5.34 11.29
N PRO A 93 4.46 6.00 10.56
CA PRO A 93 4.27 6.39 9.17
C PRO A 93 3.89 5.22 8.25
N LEU A 94 4.49 4.05 8.49
CA LEU A 94 4.17 2.84 7.75
C LEU A 94 2.68 2.45 7.84
N ALA A 95 2.08 2.56 9.03
CA ALA A 95 0.66 2.25 9.24
C ALA A 95 -0.25 3.26 8.53
N LYS A 96 0.21 4.51 8.46
CA LYS A 96 -0.45 5.57 7.73
C LYS A 96 -0.53 5.25 6.24
N GLY A 97 0.59 4.90 5.62
CA GLY A 97 0.58 4.54 4.20
C GLY A 97 -0.16 3.24 3.91
N ILE A 98 -0.15 2.25 4.81
CA ILE A 98 -0.97 1.03 4.68
C ILE A 98 -2.46 1.37 4.65
N LEU A 99 -2.96 2.23 5.55
CA LEU A 99 -4.35 2.67 5.50
C LEU A 99 -4.68 3.40 4.20
N ARG A 100 -3.77 4.26 3.72
CA ARG A 100 -3.97 4.95 2.45
C ARG A 100 -4.02 3.95 1.28
N MET A 101 -3.17 2.93 1.31
CA MET A 101 -3.16 1.87 0.30
C MET A 101 -4.49 1.13 0.27
N ILE A 102 -5.05 0.76 1.43
CA ILE A 102 -6.36 0.10 1.52
C ILE A 102 -7.47 0.97 0.92
N GLN A 103 -7.51 2.27 1.23
CA GLN A 103 -8.49 3.19 0.65
C GLN A 103 -8.41 3.22 -0.88
N LEU A 104 -7.20 3.44 -1.41
CA LEU A 104 -7.00 3.55 -2.85
C LEU A 104 -7.33 2.23 -3.57
N SER A 105 -6.93 1.10 -2.98
CA SER A 105 -7.25 -0.23 -3.52
C SER A 105 -8.75 -0.52 -3.51
N ALA A 106 -9.48 -0.10 -2.47
CA ALA A 106 -10.94 -0.25 -2.44
C ALA A 106 -11.62 0.59 -3.54
N THR A 107 -11.18 1.84 -3.72
CA THR A 107 -11.69 2.72 -4.79
C THR A 107 -11.43 2.13 -6.17
N GLN A 108 -10.25 1.55 -6.41
CA GLN A 108 -9.89 1.00 -7.72
C GLN A 108 -10.57 -0.32 -8.04
N THR A 109 -10.81 -1.13 -7.02
CA THR A 109 -11.52 -2.41 -7.18
C THR A 109 -13.03 -2.25 -7.04
N GLU A 110 -13.52 -1.00 -6.94
CA GLU A 110 -14.93 -0.66 -6.75
C GLU A 110 -15.59 -1.40 -5.58
N VAL A 111 -14.78 -1.70 -4.55
CA VAL A 111 -15.24 -2.37 -3.33
C VAL A 111 -15.82 -1.32 -2.37
N ALA A 112 -17.10 -1.47 -2.05
CA ALA A 112 -17.73 -0.68 -1.01
C ALA A 112 -17.17 -1.07 0.37
N LEU A 113 -16.44 -0.15 1.00
CA LEU A 113 -15.95 -0.34 2.36
C LEU A 113 -17.10 -0.28 3.37
N PRO A 114 -16.99 -0.98 4.52
CA PRO A 114 -18.05 -0.99 5.54
C PRO A 114 -18.32 0.42 6.08
N GLU A 115 -19.59 0.77 6.29
CA GLU A 115 -19.99 2.10 6.78
C GLU A 115 -19.34 2.45 8.12
N GLU A 116 -19.09 1.45 8.97
CA GLU A 116 -18.41 1.59 10.26
C GLU A 116 -16.97 2.13 10.11
N THR A 117 -16.36 1.93 8.94
CA THR A 117 -15.04 2.48 8.61
C THR A 117 -15.11 3.87 7.98
N GLY A 118 -16.30 4.37 7.64
CA GLY A 118 -16.50 5.66 6.97
C GLY A 118 -15.89 6.83 7.74
N ALA A 119 -16.28 7.03 9.00
CA ALA A 119 -15.72 8.08 9.84
C ALA A 119 -14.19 7.94 10.02
N LEU A 120 -13.71 6.71 10.17
CA LEU A 120 -12.28 6.41 10.32
C LEU A 120 -11.47 6.88 9.11
N PHE A 121 -11.99 6.61 7.91
CA PHE A 121 -11.35 6.95 6.66
C PHE A 121 -11.52 8.42 6.26
N THR A 122 -12.68 9.03 6.51
CA THR A 122 -12.90 10.47 6.31
C THR A 122 -11.97 11.30 7.19
N ASP A 123 -11.87 10.99 8.49
CA ASP A 123 -10.95 11.67 9.40
C ASP A 123 -9.49 11.48 8.98
N PHE A 124 -9.18 10.30 8.43
CA PHE A 124 -7.84 9.98 7.97
C PHE A 124 -7.44 10.77 6.70
N GLU A 125 -8.34 10.89 5.72
CA GLU A 125 -8.07 11.66 4.49
C GLU A 125 -7.97 13.15 4.75
N THR A 126 -8.85 13.68 5.61
CA THR A 126 -8.97 15.13 5.85
C THR A 126 -7.92 15.66 6.81
N LEU A 127 -7.58 14.91 7.86
CA LEU A 127 -6.71 15.38 8.95
C LEU A 127 -5.43 14.56 9.09
N GLY A 128 -5.48 13.29 8.67
CA GLY A 128 -4.38 12.35 8.81
C GLY A 128 -3.33 12.53 7.72
N TRP A 129 -3.70 12.35 6.46
CA TRP A 129 -2.79 12.21 5.32
C TRP A 129 -2.29 13.55 4.76
N LYS A 130 -0.97 13.72 4.66
CA LYS A 130 -0.29 14.91 4.12
C LYS A 130 0.71 14.49 3.04
N GLN A 131 1.12 15.44 2.19
CA GLN A 131 2.08 15.19 1.12
C GLN A 131 3.40 14.56 1.61
N ARG A 132 3.92 15.03 2.75
CA ARG A 132 5.12 14.47 3.39
C ARG A 132 4.96 12.99 3.78
N ASP A 133 3.75 12.56 4.14
CA ASP A 133 3.50 11.16 4.50
C ASP A 133 3.61 10.25 3.28
N ALA A 134 3.28 10.75 2.08
CA ALA A 134 3.43 10.02 0.84
C ALA A 134 4.92 9.78 0.51
N GLU A 135 5.74 10.82 0.66
CA GLU A 135 7.20 10.76 0.48
C GLU A 135 7.83 9.80 1.49
N GLU A 136 7.50 9.93 2.77
CA GLU A 136 8.01 9.06 3.82
C GLU A 136 7.59 7.60 3.59
N PHE A 137 6.33 7.34 3.22
CA PHE A 137 5.88 6.00 2.90
C PHE A 137 6.59 5.42 1.66
N SER A 138 6.83 6.24 0.64
CA SER A 138 7.56 5.83 -0.58
C SER A 138 9.00 5.40 -0.29
N SER A 139 9.61 5.92 0.79
CA SER A 139 10.92 5.45 1.26
C SER A 139 10.88 4.04 1.87
N PHE A 140 9.78 3.68 2.54
CA PHE A 140 9.56 2.34 3.10
C PHE A 140 9.07 1.33 2.05
N TYR A 141 8.40 1.82 1.01
CA TYR A 141 7.91 1.06 -0.13
C TYR A 141 8.22 1.79 -1.44
N PRO A 142 9.42 1.56 -2.01
CA PRO A 142 9.71 2.05 -3.34
C PRO A 142 8.66 1.49 -4.31
N HIS A 143 8.17 2.34 -5.23
CA HIS A 143 7.13 2.01 -6.22
C HIS A 143 5.68 1.89 -5.71
N PHE A 144 5.31 2.55 -4.59
CA PHE A 144 3.90 2.61 -4.15
C PHE A 144 2.91 3.03 -5.26
N SER A 145 3.29 3.99 -6.11
CA SER A 145 2.47 4.47 -7.22
C SER A 145 2.13 3.38 -8.24
N SER A 146 3.03 2.41 -8.49
CA SER A 146 2.76 1.32 -9.42
C SER A 146 1.88 0.21 -8.82
N VAL A 147 1.98 -0.02 -7.51
CA VAL A 147 1.13 -0.98 -6.79
C VAL A 147 -0.30 -0.45 -6.67
N VAL A 148 -0.43 0.86 -6.47
CA VAL A 148 -1.72 1.52 -6.40
C VAL A 148 -2.32 1.73 -7.78
N GLN A 149 -1.62 1.86 -8.90
CA GLN A 149 -2.29 2.07 -10.21
C GLN A 149 -2.80 0.77 -10.88
N GLN A 150 -3.45 -0.14 -10.15
CA GLN A 150 -4.05 -1.32 -10.78
C GLN A 150 -5.41 -0.97 -11.41
N GLY A 151 -5.39 -0.67 -12.71
CA GLY A 151 -6.56 -0.40 -13.55
C GLY A 151 -6.18 -0.41 -15.04
N PRO A 152 -7.10 -0.09 -15.98
CA PRO A 152 -6.87 -0.18 -17.44
C PRO A 152 -5.72 0.70 -17.97
N ALA A 153 -5.08 1.48 -17.10
CA ALA A 153 -3.79 2.15 -17.32
C ALA A 153 -2.56 1.23 -17.21
N ARG A 154 -2.73 -0.10 -17.07
CA ARG A 154 -1.63 -1.07 -17.22
C ARG A 154 -1.23 -1.15 -18.70
N GLN A 155 -0.49 -0.16 -19.17
CA GLN A 155 0.27 -0.29 -20.41
C GLN A 155 1.36 -1.32 -20.19
N GLY A 156 1.09 -2.53 -20.68
CA GLY A 156 2.10 -3.54 -20.98
C GLY A 156 2.66 -4.24 -19.76
N ASP A 157 2.82 -5.54 -19.90
CA ASP A 157 3.71 -6.34 -19.10
C ASP A 157 5.14 -5.82 -19.34
N VAL A 158 5.60 -4.88 -18.51
CA VAL A 158 6.97 -4.39 -18.57
C VAL A 158 7.75 -5.16 -17.54
N ASP A 159 8.45 -6.18 -18.03
CA ASP A 159 9.45 -6.93 -17.28
C ASP A 159 10.36 -5.95 -16.53
N MET A 160 10.64 -6.26 -15.26
CA MET A 160 11.28 -5.34 -14.29
C MET A 160 12.61 -4.78 -14.83
N ASP A 161 13.30 -5.57 -15.65
CA ASP A 161 14.56 -5.22 -16.31
C ASP A 161 14.40 -4.14 -17.38
N GLN A 162 13.27 -4.11 -18.09
CA GLN A 162 12.98 -3.11 -19.12
C GLN A 162 12.56 -1.77 -18.49
N PHE A 163 11.95 -1.80 -17.30
CA PHE A 163 11.64 -0.60 -16.51
C PHE A 163 12.92 0.06 -15.95
N LEU A 164 13.88 -0.75 -15.48
CA LEU A 164 15.19 -0.27 -15.01
C LEU A 164 16.04 0.32 -16.15
N ALA A 165 16.09 -0.36 -17.30
CA ALA A 165 16.84 0.10 -18.47
C ALA A 165 16.31 1.43 -19.04
N LYS A 166 14.99 1.65 -19.01
CA LYS A 166 14.39 2.91 -19.47
C LYS A 166 14.67 4.08 -18.52
N TRP A 167 14.90 3.79 -17.25
CA TRP A 167 15.20 4.81 -16.24
C TRP A 167 16.66 5.25 -16.28
N ASP A 168 17.60 4.34 -16.55
CA ASP A 168 19.02 4.68 -16.76
C ASP A 168 19.24 5.54 -18.02
N GLY A 169 18.42 5.35 -19.06
CA GLY A 169 18.44 6.22 -20.24
C GLY A 169 17.95 7.65 -19.99
N LEU A 170 17.06 7.83 -19.01
CA LEU A 170 16.48 9.14 -18.65
C LEU A 170 17.35 9.92 -17.64
N SER A 171 18.11 9.23 -16.78
CA SER A 171 19.07 9.86 -15.86
C SER A 171 20.34 10.37 -16.57
N LEU A 172 20.77 9.71 -17.65
CA LEU A 172 21.92 10.14 -18.46
C LEU A 172 21.62 11.31 -19.39
N SER A 173 20.36 11.48 -19.83
CA SER A 173 19.97 12.58 -20.73
C SER A 173 19.65 13.89 -19.99
N GLN A 174 19.20 13.83 -18.73
CA GLN A 174 19.07 15.01 -17.87
C GLN A 174 20.43 15.57 -17.44
N THR A 175 21.40 14.69 -17.12
CA THR A 175 22.75 15.11 -16.72
C THR A 175 23.49 15.85 -17.85
N ASN A 176 23.28 15.47 -19.12
CA ASN A 176 23.88 16.14 -20.27
C ASN A 176 23.20 17.47 -20.66
N GLN A 177 21.92 17.66 -20.33
CA GLN A 177 21.25 18.95 -20.53
C GLN A 177 21.58 19.97 -19.42
N ASP A 178 21.72 19.51 -18.17
CA ASP A 178 22.06 20.38 -17.04
C ASP A 178 23.54 20.79 -17.03
N SER A 179 24.43 19.95 -17.58
CA SER A 179 25.85 20.30 -17.78
C SER A 179 26.05 21.30 -18.93
N ALA A 180 25.23 21.24 -19.99
CA ALA A 180 25.32 22.18 -21.11
C ALA A 180 24.63 23.52 -20.82
N ALA A 181 23.59 23.54 -19.99
CA ALA A 181 22.89 24.76 -19.58
C ALA A 181 23.71 25.59 -18.57
N SER A 182 24.40 24.94 -17.62
CA SER A 182 25.17 25.61 -16.57
C SER A 182 26.50 26.24 -17.03
N GLU A 183 27.07 25.81 -18.17
CA GLU A 183 28.22 26.49 -18.78
C GLU A 183 27.85 27.75 -19.58
N SER A 184 26.59 27.84 -20.04
CA SER A 184 26.13 28.96 -20.89
C SER A 184 25.76 30.22 -20.10
N ASP A 185 25.33 30.08 -18.83
CA ASP A 185 24.85 31.19 -18.01
C ASP A 185 25.93 31.81 -17.12
N SER A 186 27.05 31.10 -16.89
CA SER A 186 28.19 31.60 -16.10
C SER A 186 29.15 32.51 -16.90
N LYS A 187 28.98 32.61 -18.24
CA LYS A 187 29.80 33.48 -19.11
C LYS A 187 29.20 34.87 -19.37
N ARG A 188 28.00 35.19 -18.86
CA ARG A 188 27.30 36.45 -19.21
C ARG A 188 27.28 37.53 -18.14
N GLY A 189 27.93 37.32 -16.99
CA GLY A 189 27.90 38.24 -15.84
C GLY A 189 29.24 38.83 -15.41
N SER A 190 30.29 38.81 -16.23
CA SER A 190 31.59 39.41 -15.87
C SER A 190 32.32 40.02 -17.08
N SER A 191 31.86 41.19 -17.53
CA SER A 191 32.73 42.30 -17.97
C SER A 191 31.90 43.57 -18.00
N ALA A 192 32.21 44.45 -17.06
CA ALA A 192 31.97 45.89 -17.17
C ALA A 192 33.09 46.48 -18.03
N ASP A 193 32.72 47.35 -18.96
CA ASP A 193 33.29 48.69 -19.16
C ASP A 193 32.37 49.48 -20.10
#